data_AF-A0A8T2N3U8-F1
#
_entry.id   AF-A0A8T2N3U8-F1
#
_cell.length_a   1.000
_cell.length_b   1.000
_cell.length_c   1.000
_cell.angle_alpha   90.00
_cell.angle_beta   90.00
_cell.angle_gamma   90.00
#
_symmetry.space_group_name_H-M   'P 1'
#
loop_
_entity.id
_entity.type
_entity.pdbx_description
1 polymer ?
#
loop_
_entity_poly.entity_id
_entity_poly.type
_entity_poly.pdbx_seq_one_letter_code
_entity_poly.pdbx_strand_id
1 'polypeptide(L)'
;MLVSVCLPECKAANCDRCFNKDFCTKCKGGFQLFKGKCMSSCPEGTVPHQTDCIEGCHPTPWGEWSSCEWNGQPCGFRWGRQSRSRSAPGGPDGVSSPCPTQHENRRCKMRKRCPEGELMADCF
;
A
#
# COMPACT_ATOMS: atom_id res chain seq x y z
N MET A 1 21.27 6.05 35.85
CA MET A 1 21.55 7.31 35.13
C MET A 1 20.64 7.37 33.91
N LEU A 2 19.52 8.07 33.99
CA LEU A 2 18.74 8.42 32.80
C LEU A 2 19.25 9.80 32.37
N VAL A 3 20.09 9.84 31.34
CA VAL A 3 20.50 11.10 30.73
C VAL A 3 19.30 11.60 29.94
N SER A 4 18.44 12.37 30.60
CA SER A 4 17.44 13.19 29.93
C SER A 4 18.18 14.30 29.20
N VAL A 5 18.64 14.02 27.97
CA VAL A 5 19.05 15.07 27.03
C VAL A 5 17.85 16.00 26.89
N CYS A 6 17.99 17.23 27.37
CA CYS A 6 17.07 18.30 27.05
C CYS A 6 17.20 18.52 25.54
N LEU A 7 16.37 17.83 24.75
CA LEU A 7 16.27 18.15 23.35
C LEU A 7 15.82 19.62 23.26
N PRO A 8 16.56 20.46 22.54
CA PRO A 8 16.12 21.82 22.28
C PRO A 8 14.71 21.80 21.68
N GLU A 9 13.89 22.79 22.04
CA GLU A 9 12.50 22.89 21.57
C GLU A 9 12.41 22.56 20.10
N CYS A 10 11.65 21.51 19.79
CA CYS A 10 11.58 21.05 18.43
C CYS A 10 10.84 22.07 17.58
N LYS A 11 11.56 22.67 16.64
CA LYS A 11 10.99 23.65 15.71
C LYS A 11 10.34 23.00 14.48
N ALA A 12 10.44 21.68 14.34
CA ALA A 12 9.84 20.95 13.25
C ALA A 12 8.30 21.00 13.35
N ALA A 13 7.66 21.54 12.32
CA ALA A 13 6.20 21.63 12.24
C ALA A 13 5.57 20.22 12.23
N ASN A 14 4.44 20.07 12.94
CA ASN A 14 3.64 18.84 12.97
C ASN A 14 4.38 17.58 13.45
N CYS A 15 5.43 17.76 14.26
CA CYS A 15 6.24 16.69 14.80
C CYS A 15 5.92 16.39 16.28
N ASP A 16 5.81 15.11 16.65
CA ASP A 16 5.64 14.62 18.03
C ASP A 16 6.98 14.29 18.69
N ARG A 17 7.95 13.76 17.92
CA ARG A 17 9.29 13.45 18.42
C ARG A 17 10.36 13.83 17.42
N CYS A 18 11.38 14.52 17.90
CA CYS A 18 12.49 14.98 17.09
C CYS A 18 13.78 14.30 17.52
N PHE A 19 14.65 14.03 16.55
CA PHE A 19 16.02 13.61 16.80
C PHE A 19 16.94 14.81 17.00
N ASN A 20 16.68 15.90 16.27
CA ASN A 20 17.40 17.18 16.40
C ASN A 20 16.42 18.35 16.16
N LYS A 21 16.85 19.61 16.34
CA LYS A 21 16.01 20.82 16.15
C LYS A 21 15.24 20.81 14.81
N ASP A 22 15.86 20.26 13.77
CA ASP A 22 15.37 20.27 12.38
C ASP A 22 14.91 18.89 11.87
N PHE A 23 15.19 17.81 12.61
CA PHE A 23 14.91 16.44 12.17
C PHE A 23 13.87 15.77 13.06
N CYS A 24 12.71 15.52 12.48
CA CYS A 24 11.62 14.76 13.08
C CYS A 24 11.84 13.26 12.91
N THR A 25 11.51 12.47 13.94
CA THR A 25 11.46 11.00 13.90
C THR A 25 10.04 10.46 14.03
N LYS A 26 9.09 11.26 14.53
CA LYS A 26 7.68 10.87 14.61
C LYS A 26 6.77 12.06 14.35
N CYS A 27 5.92 11.95 13.35
CA CYS A 27 4.91 12.94 13.04
C CYS A 27 3.64 12.78 13.87
N LYS A 28 2.91 13.89 14.01
CA LYS A 28 1.55 13.90 14.54
C LYS A 28 0.62 13.10 13.63
N GLY A 29 -0.47 12.57 14.21
CA GLY A 29 -1.47 11.81 13.45
C GLY A 29 -2.02 12.62 12.26
N GLY A 30 -2.07 11.99 11.09
CA GLY A 30 -2.52 12.63 9.84
C GLY A 30 -1.39 13.29 9.02
N PHE A 31 -0.14 13.26 9.49
CA PHE A 31 1.02 13.75 8.74
C PHE A 31 1.95 12.61 8.35
N GLN A 32 2.63 12.78 7.21
CA GLN A 32 3.61 11.85 6.65
C GLN A 32 5.03 12.37 6.88
N LEU A 33 5.91 11.50 7.36
CA LEU A 33 7.32 11.77 7.54
C LEU A 33 8.06 11.63 6.21
N PHE A 34 8.78 12.67 5.83
CA PHE A 34 9.59 12.70 4.64
C PHE A 34 10.91 13.41 4.90
N LYS A 35 12.05 12.70 4.75
CA LYS A 35 13.40 13.25 4.99
C LYS A 35 13.53 14.01 6.33
N GLY A 36 12.88 13.50 7.38
CA GLY A 36 12.87 14.12 8.71
C GLY A 36 11.91 15.31 8.87
N LYS A 37 10.97 15.54 7.94
CA LYS A 37 9.95 16.59 8.01
C LYS A 37 8.56 15.99 7.95
N CYS A 38 7.60 16.57 8.67
CA CYS A 38 6.22 16.13 8.64
C CYS A 38 5.39 16.98 7.67
N MET A 39 4.76 16.33 6.71
CA MET A 39 3.98 16.98 5.65
C MET A 39 2.56 16.41 5.63
N SER A 40 1.57 17.22 5.24
CA SER A 40 0.18 16.75 5.10
C SER A 40 -0.03 15.93 3.82
N SER A 41 0.80 16.17 2.80
CA SER A 41 0.81 15.42 1.56
C SER A 41 2.24 15.20 1.10
N CYS A 42 2.50 14.02 0.56
CA CYS A 42 3.78 13.65 -0.02
C CYS A 42 4.09 14.48 -1.29
N PRO A 43 5.34 14.93 -1.48
CA PRO A 43 5.77 15.64 -2.69
C PRO A 43 5.74 14.76 -3.95
N GLU A 44 5.82 15.38 -5.13
CA GLU A 44 5.86 14.66 -6.40
C GLU A 44 7.02 13.65 -6.46
N GLY A 45 6.76 12.47 -7.03
CA GLY A 45 7.72 11.36 -7.07
C GLY A 45 7.77 10.51 -5.80
N THR A 46 6.93 10.81 -4.80
CA THR A 46 6.83 10.07 -3.55
C THR A 46 5.39 9.66 -3.29
N VAL A 47 5.18 8.52 -2.64
CA VAL A 47 3.82 8.02 -2.34
C VAL A 47 3.61 7.92 -0.83
N PRO A 48 2.42 8.30 -0.33
CA PRO A 48 2.09 8.18 1.08
C PRO A 48 1.93 6.70 1.44
N HIS A 49 2.69 6.24 2.43
CA HIS A 49 2.64 4.89 2.94
C HIS A 49 2.61 4.88 4.47
N GLN A 50 1.44 4.59 5.03
CA GLN A 50 1.17 4.66 6.47
C GLN A 50 1.48 6.05 7.05
N THR A 51 2.64 6.21 7.68
CA THR A 51 3.09 7.45 8.33
C THR A 51 4.26 8.10 7.60
N ASP A 52 4.68 7.58 6.45
CA ASP A 52 5.93 7.95 5.80
C ASP A 52 5.70 8.17 4.30
N CYS A 53 6.46 9.09 3.71
CA CYS A 53 6.54 9.26 2.27
C CYS A 53 7.72 8.46 1.73
N ILE A 54 7.43 7.51 0.85
CA ILE A 54 8.44 6.65 0.24
C ILE A 54 8.83 7.19 -1.14
N GLU A 55 10.14 7.35 -1.38
CA GLU A 55 10.70 7.72 -2.68
C GLU A 55 10.92 6.48 -3.56
N GLY A 56 11.00 6.68 -4.88
CA GLY A 56 11.38 5.61 -5.81
C GLY A 56 10.27 4.60 -6.13
N CYS A 57 9.09 4.75 -5.54
CA CYS A 57 7.94 3.89 -5.85
C CYS A 57 7.11 4.49 -7.00
N HIS A 58 7.66 4.43 -8.22
CA HIS A 58 6.88 4.72 -9.41
C HIS A 58 5.97 3.52 -9.72
N PRO A 59 4.63 3.67 -9.68
CA PRO A 59 3.73 2.55 -9.93
C PRO A 59 3.99 2.01 -11.33
N THR A 60 4.24 0.70 -11.41
CA THR A 60 4.29 0.02 -12.70
C THR A 60 2.94 0.09 -13.40
N PRO A 61 2.90 -0.08 -14.73
CA PRO A 61 1.64 -0.37 -15.40
C PRO A 61 0.99 -1.58 -14.71
N TRP A 62 -0.33 -1.55 -14.60
CA TRP A 62 -1.08 -2.64 -14.00
C TRP A 62 -0.81 -3.95 -14.73
N GLY A 63 -0.61 -5.02 -13.96
CA GLY A 63 -0.58 -6.37 -14.52
C GLY A 63 -1.92 -6.76 -15.14
N GLU A 64 -1.91 -7.90 -15.83
CA GLU A 64 -3.13 -8.50 -16.37
C GLU A 64 -4.13 -8.85 -15.26
N TRP A 65 -5.42 -8.80 -15.60
CA TRP A 65 -6.48 -9.22 -14.70
C TRP A 65 -6.43 -10.74 -14.51
N SER A 66 -6.52 -11.20 -13.26
CA SER A 66 -6.73 -12.63 -12.99
C SER A 66 -8.04 -13.14 -13.62
N SER A 67 -8.20 -14.46 -13.68
CA SER A 67 -9.44 -15.08 -14.12
C SER A 67 -10.64 -14.60 -13.28
N CYS A 68 -11.81 -14.57 -13.91
CA CYS A 68 -13.03 -14.15 -13.25
C CYS A 68 -13.52 -15.27 -12.32
N GLU A 69 -13.41 -15.05 -11.01
CA GLU A 69 -13.66 -16.08 -10.00
C GLU A 69 -14.62 -15.58 -8.92
N TRP A 70 -15.36 -16.48 -8.31
CA TRP A 70 -16.21 -16.21 -7.14
C TRP A 70 -16.02 -17.31 -6.11
N ASN A 71 -15.52 -16.98 -4.91
CA ASN A 71 -15.14 -17.97 -3.89
C ASN A 71 -14.24 -19.11 -4.42
N GLY A 72 -13.32 -18.79 -5.34
CA GLY A 72 -12.44 -19.77 -5.99
C GLY A 72 -13.10 -20.61 -7.09
N GLN A 73 -14.38 -20.38 -7.40
CA GLN A 73 -15.05 -21.04 -8.52
C GLN A 73 -14.99 -20.16 -9.79
N PRO A 74 -14.62 -20.71 -10.95
CA PRO A 74 -14.56 -19.98 -12.22
C PRO A 74 -15.92 -19.91 -12.96
N CYS A 75 -16.94 -20.62 -12.47
CA CYS A 75 -18.27 -20.71 -13.08
C CYS A 75 -19.34 -21.08 -12.03
N GLY A 76 -20.61 -21.09 -12.41
CA GLY A 76 -21.76 -21.39 -11.53
C GLY A 76 -22.52 -20.15 -11.05
N PHE A 77 -21.85 -18.99 -11.04
CA PHE A 77 -22.45 -17.71 -10.67
C PHE A 77 -22.62 -16.78 -11.87
N ARG A 78 -23.48 -15.75 -11.72
CA ARG A 78 -23.68 -14.73 -12.77
C ARG A 78 -22.54 -13.70 -12.81
N TRP A 79 -21.91 -13.46 -11.66
CA TRP A 79 -20.93 -12.41 -11.44
C TRP A 79 -19.79 -12.93 -10.59
N GLY A 80 -18.58 -12.51 -10.90
CA GLY A 80 -17.37 -12.81 -10.15
C GLY A 80 -16.55 -11.55 -9.90
N ARG A 81 -15.32 -11.77 -9.45
CA ARG A 81 -14.33 -10.72 -9.21
C ARG A 81 -13.02 -11.12 -9.87
N GLN A 82 -12.43 -10.18 -10.59
CA GLN A 82 -11.05 -10.26 -11.03
C GLN A 82 -10.24 -9.32 -10.15
N SER A 83 -9.03 -9.76 -9.81
CA SER A 83 -8.07 -8.96 -9.08
C SER A 83 -6.87 -8.73 -9.97
N ARG A 84 -6.24 -7.56 -9.86
CA ARG A 84 -4.92 -7.33 -10.42
C ARG A 84 -4.06 -6.64 -9.38
N SER A 85 -2.78 -6.94 -9.43
CA SER A 85 -1.78 -6.42 -8.50
C SER A 85 -0.76 -5.64 -9.30
N ARG A 86 -0.28 -4.51 -8.75
CA ARG A 86 0.90 -3.83 -9.26
C ARG A 86 1.80 -3.44 -8.09
N SER A 87 3.10 -3.49 -8.34
CA SER A 87 4.11 -3.06 -7.39
C SER A 87 5.14 -2.24 -8.15
N ALA A 88 5.60 -1.14 -7.56
CA ALA A 88 6.78 -0.46 -8.07
C ALA A 88 8.00 -1.34 -7.80
N PRO A 89 8.97 -1.46 -8.74
CA PRO A 89 10.25 -2.05 -8.40
C PRO A 89 10.83 -1.25 -7.24
N GLY A 90 11.28 -1.95 -6.19
CA GLY A 90 11.96 -1.29 -5.08
C GLY A 90 13.15 -0.51 -5.63
N GLY A 91 13.41 0.67 -5.04
CA GLY A 91 14.61 1.43 -5.37
C GLY A 91 15.87 0.56 -5.26
N PRO A 92 16.96 0.93 -5.94
CA PRO A 92 18.16 0.09 -6.13
C PRO A 92 18.85 -0.34 -4.83
N ASP A 93 18.46 0.18 -3.67
CA ASP A 93 19.25 0.06 -2.44
C ASP A 93 18.71 -0.94 -1.40
N GLY A 94 17.54 -1.56 -1.59
CA GLY A 94 17.02 -2.60 -0.66
C GLY A 94 16.80 -2.16 0.81
N VAL A 95 17.10 -0.89 1.14
CA VAL A 95 17.03 -0.24 2.45
C VAL A 95 15.89 0.78 2.53
N SER A 96 15.03 0.82 1.52
CA SER A 96 13.76 1.55 1.58
C SER A 96 12.64 0.53 1.72
N SER A 97 11.75 0.73 2.69
CA SER A 97 10.55 -0.09 2.90
C SER A 97 9.94 -0.54 1.57
N PRO A 98 9.61 -1.84 1.40
CA PRO A 98 9.13 -2.35 0.13
C PRO A 98 7.94 -1.52 -0.35
N CYS A 99 7.95 -1.15 -1.62
CA CYS A 99 6.87 -0.38 -2.21
C CYS A 99 5.53 -1.09 -1.97
N PRO A 100 4.47 -0.36 -1.57
CA PRO A 100 3.18 -0.98 -1.31
C PRO A 100 2.64 -1.61 -2.58
N THR A 101 2.32 -2.89 -2.49
CA THR A 101 1.57 -3.57 -3.55
C THR A 101 0.14 -3.02 -3.56
N GLN A 102 -0.25 -2.48 -4.70
CA GLN A 102 -1.62 -2.04 -4.91
C GLN A 102 -2.42 -3.20 -5.51
N HIS A 103 -3.60 -3.45 -4.93
CA HIS A 103 -4.55 -4.43 -5.42
C HIS A 103 -5.80 -3.70 -5.91
N GLU A 104 -6.26 -4.04 -7.11
CA GLU A 104 -7.50 -3.54 -7.66
C GLU A 104 -8.45 -4.69 -7.99
N ASN A 105 -9.72 -4.49 -7.66
CA ASN A 105 -10.75 -5.52 -7.78
C ASN A 105 -11.85 -5.01 -8.71
N ARG A 106 -12.20 -5.82 -9.71
CA ARG A 106 -13.25 -5.48 -10.68
C ARG A 106 -14.29 -6.59 -10.77
N ARG A 107 -15.57 -6.19 -10.86
CA ARG A 107 -16.67 -7.12 -11.15
C ARG A 107 -16.61 -7.58 -12.60
N CYS A 108 -16.79 -8.87 -12.80
CA CYS A 108 -16.73 -9.52 -14.11
C CYS A 108 -17.94 -10.45 -14.30
N LYS A 109 -18.33 -10.69 -15.55
CA LYS A 109 -19.46 -11.56 -15.88
C LYS A 109 -18.95 -13.00 -16.05
N MET A 110 -19.59 -13.94 -15.37
CA MET A 110 -19.19 -15.34 -15.36
C MET A 110 -20.09 -16.22 -16.22
N ARG A 111 -19.61 -17.43 -16.54
CA ARG A 111 -20.46 -18.49 -17.07
C ARG A 111 -21.27 -19.11 -15.93
N LYS A 112 -22.59 -19.06 -16.06
CA LYS A 112 -23.51 -19.74 -15.14
C LYS A 112 -23.44 -21.26 -15.22
N ARG A 113 -23.04 -21.81 -16.38
CA ARG A 113 -22.88 -23.26 -16.60
C ARG A 113 -21.41 -23.59 -16.73
N CYS A 114 -20.90 -24.41 -15.82
CA CYS A 114 -19.60 -25.04 -15.94
C CYS A 114 -19.64 -26.13 -17.01
N PRO A 115 -18.56 -26.35 -17.79
CA PRO A 115 -18.43 -27.57 -18.59
C PRO A 115 -18.46 -28.78 -17.64
N GLU A 116 -19.24 -29.80 -18.00
CA GLU A 116 -19.41 -31.01 -17.21
C GLU A 116 -18.06 -31.76 -17.15
N GLY A 117 -17.45 -31.79 -15.96
CA GLY A 117 -16.12 -32.37 -15.78
C GLY A 117 -15.36 -31.95 -14.50
N GLU A 118 -15.76 -30.88 -13.80
CA GLU A 118 -15.21 -30.51 -12.49
C GLU A 118 -16.37 -30.30 -11.49
N LEU A 119 -16.68 -31.35 -10.74
CA LEU A 119 -17.34 -31.34 -9.43
C LEU A 119 -16.59 -30.35 -8.51
N MET A 120 -17.15 -29.52 -7.62
CA MET A 120 -18.43 -29.53 -6.92
C MET A 120 -18.82 -28.10 -6.53
N ALA A 121 -20.12 -27.81 -6.58
CA ALA A 121 -20.83 -27.21 -5.46
C ALA A 121 -22.32 -27.50 -5.68
N ASP A 122 -22.74 -28.71 -5.31
CA ASP A 122 -24.13 -28.95 -4.94
C ASP A 122 -24.45 -28.03 -3.75
N CYS A 123 -25.08 -26.90 -4.02
CA CYS A 123 -25.75 -26.12 -2.98
C CYS A 123 -27.10 -26.79 -2.70
N PHE A 124 -27.20 -27.46 -1.54
CA PHE A 124 -28.47 -27.68 -0.83
C PHE A 124 -29.05 -26.35 -0.34
#